data_AF-A0A3N5PHS8-F1
#
_entry.id   AF-A0A3N5PHS8-F1
#
_cell.length_a   1.000
_cell.length_b   1.000
_cell.length_c   1.000
_cell.angle_alpha   90.00
_cell.angle_beta   90.00
_cell.angle_gamma   90.00
#
_symmetry.space_group_name_H-M   'P 1'
#
loop_
_entity.id
_entity.type
_entity.pdbx_description
1 polymer ?
#
loop_
_entity_poly.entity_id
_entity_poly.type
_entity_poly.pdbx_seq_one_letter_code
_entity_poly.pdbx_strand_id
1 'polypeptide(L)'
;MRHRSVEIFKPLRESELERIHTATLWVLENVGVRFTNRYVQEHWRQAGHALDEAGLVRLSPHVVEDAIRCTPRRYTRQGKSRALDVHMGDGGLYIGVGSLPLYVVEWKGSGYERRDATRADMVRFGRLGDACANLAIGNGQVKPKDVPDRVVHAIWNQNAVKNIAKPT
;
A
#
# COMPACT_ATOMS: atom_id res chain seq x y z
N MET A 1 -2.20 -15.71 23.99
CA MET A 1 -2.69 -14.40 24.49
C MET A 1 -4.13 -14.23 24.01
N ARG A 2 -5.09 -14.00 24.90
CA ARG A 2 -6.48 -13.72 24.50
C ARG A 2 -6.50 -12.29 23.95
N HIS A 3 -6.86 -12.10 22.68
CA HIS A 3 -7.14 -10.78 22.14
C HIS A 3 -8.30 -10.19 22.95
N ARG A 4 -8.03 -9.17 23.77
CA ARG A 4 -9.13 -8.33 24.30
C ARG A 4 -9.78 -7.69 23.08
N SER A 5 -11.08 -7.89 22.92
CA SER A 5 -11.91 -7.15 21.98
C SER A 5 -11.87 -5.68 22.40
N VAL A 6 -11.00 -4.90 21.78
CA VAL A 6 -11.02 -3.45 21.90
C VAL A 6 -12.21 -2.98 21.07
N GLU A 7 -13.10 -2.22 21.68
CA GLU A 7 -14.19 -1.57 20.96
C GLU A 7 -13.57 -0.59 19.95
N ILE A 8 -13.87 -0.78 18.67
CA ILE A 8 -13.37 0.10 17.62
C ILE A 8 -14.10 1.42 17.75
N PHE A 9 -13.35 2.51 17.96
CA PHE A 9 -13.90 3.85 17.93
C PHE A 9 -14.49 4.16 16.55
N LYS A 10 -15.80 4.43 16.50
CA LYS A 10 -16.55 4.79 15.28
C LYS A 10 -17.00 6.25 15.38
N PRO A 11 -16.27 7.21 14.80
CA PRO A 11 -16.60 8.63 14.92
C PRO A 11 -17.81 9.07 14.09
N LEU A 12 -18.29 8.24 13.15
CA LEU A 12 -19.36 8.57 12.20
C LEU A 12 -20.60 7.73 12.48
N ARG A 13 -21.78 8.34 12.32
CA ARG A 13 -23.08 7.65 12.32
C ARG A 13 -23.30 6.94 10.99
N GLU A 14 -24.15 5.93 10.98
CA GLU A 14 -24.51 5.19 9.75
C GLU A 14 -25.05 6.10 8.64
N SER A 15 -25.86 7.11 8.97
CA SER A 15 -26.35 8.09 7.99
C SER A 15 -25.23 8.97 7.39
N GLU A 16 -24.15 9.21 8.14
CA GLU A 16 -23.00 9.96 7.64
C GLU A 16 -22.14 9.10 6.71
N LEU A 17 -22.00 7.80 7.03
CA LEU A 17 -21.37 6.82 6.14
C LEU A 17 -22.12 6.69 4.82
N GLU A 18 -23.45 6.53 4.87
CA GLU A 18 -24.31 6.45 3.69
C GLU A 18 -24.20 7.70 2.81
N ARG A 19 -24.15 8.89 3.44
CA ARG A 19 -23.96 10.16 2.73
C ARG A 19 -22.61 10.22 2.04
N ILE A 20 -21.53 9.81 2.70
CA ILE A 20 -20.18 9.76 2.10
C ILE A 20 -20.17 8.77 0.92
N HIS A 21 -20.77 7.60 1.11
CA HIS A 21 -20.86 6.56 0.09
C HIS A 21 -21.60 7.05 -1.15
N THR A 22 -22.84 7.55 -1.00
CA THR A 22 -23.64 8.11 -2.09
C THR A 22 -22.94 9.27 -2.79
N ALA A 23 -22.31 10.18 -2.04
CA ALA A 23 -21.55 11.29 -2.63
C ALA A 23 -20.33 10.81 -3.44
N THR A 24 -19.64 9.77 -2.95
CA THR A 24 -18.51 9.15 -3.67
C THR A 24 -18.97 8.53 -4.98
N LEU A 25 -20.07 7.77 -4.96
CA LEU A 25 -20.65 7.19 -6.16
C LEU A 25 -21.06 8.26 -7.18
N TRP A 26 -21.69 9.35 -6.71
CA TRP A 26 -22.05 10.48 -7.57
C TRP A 26 -20.81 11.10 -8.24
N VAL A 27 -19.70 11.29 -7.52
CA VAL A 27 -18.45 11.81 -8.08
C VAL A 27 -17.89 10.86 -9.14
N LEU A 28 -17.84 9.55 -8.86
CA LEU A 28 -17.35 8.55 -9.80
C LEU A 28 -18.20 8.48 -11.09
N GLU A 29 -19.51 8.68 -10.97
CA GLU A 29 -20.44 8.67 -12.10
C GLU A 29 -20.41 9.97 -12.91
N ASN A 30 -20.41 11.14 -12.26
CA ASN A 30 -20.60 12.42 -12.94
C ASN A 30 -19.28 13.12 -13.28
N VAL A 31 -18.27 13.00 -12.41
CA VAL A 31 -16.94 13.60 -12.59
C VAL A 31 -15.98 12.60 -13.24
N GLY A 32 -15.95 11.36 -12.76
CA GLY A 32 -15.11 10.28 -13.30
C GLY A 32 -13.65 10.30 -12.86
N VAL A 33 -12.88 9.33 -13.36
CA VAL A 33 -11.45 9.12 -13.04
C VAL A 33 -10.64 9.05 -14.33
N ARG A 34 -9.52 9.78 -14.39
CA ARG A 34 -8.65 9.81 -15.56
C ARG A 34 -7.58 8.73 -15.50
N PHE A 35 -7.57 7.85 -16.49
CA PHE A 35 -6.55 6.83 -16.67
C PHE A 35 -5.59 7.23 -17.78
N THR A 36 -4.33 7.45 -17.46
CA THR A 36 -3.31 7.91 -18.42
C THR A 36 -2.62 6.77 -19.17
N ASN A 37 -2.71 5.54 -18.66
CA ASN A 37 -2.10 4.37 -19.26
C ASN A 37 -3.03 3.76 -20.33
N ARG A 38 -2.57 3.73 -21.59
CA ARG A 38 -3.32 3.18 -22.73
C ARG A 38 -3.74 1.72 -22.54
N TYR A 39 -2.93 0.90 -21.89
CA TYR A 39 -3.27 -0.50 -21.58
C TYR A 39 -4.52 -0.57 -20.68
N VAL A 40 -4.58 0.28 -19.66
CA VAL A 40 -5.74 0.34 -18.74
C VAL A 40 -6.96 0.92 -19.43
N GLN A 41 -6.80 1.95 -20.27
CA GLN A 41 -7.89 2.49 -21.09
C GLN A 41 -8.51 1.43 -21.99
N GLU A 42 -7.68 0.57 -22.59
CA GLU A 42 -8.16 -0.52 -23.45
C GLU A 42 -8.96 -1.57 -22.67
N HIS A 43 -8.55 -1.89 -21.44
CA HIS A 43 -9.32 -2.78 -20.57
C HIS A 43 -10.71 -2.21 -20.26
N TRP A 44 -10.80 -0.90 -20.01
CA TRP A 44 -12.08 -0.24 -19.81
C TRP A 44 -12.97 -0.31 -21.05
N ARG A 45 -12.42 -0.08 -22.26
CA ARG A 45 -13.17 -0.22 -23.51
C ARG A 45 -13.68 -1.64 -23.72
N GLN A 46 -12.84 -2.64 -23.48
CA GLN A 46 -13.22 -4.05 -23.58
C GLN A 46 -14.29 -4.45 -22.57
N ALA A 47 -14.29 -3.83 -21.39
CA ALA A 47 -15.34 -3.97 -20.39
C ALA A 47 -16.61 -3.15 -20.71
N GLY A 48 -16.70 -2.51 -21.88
CA GLY A 48 -17.88 -1.77 -22.33
C GLY A 48 -17.99 -0.32 -21.83
N HIS A 49 -16.93 0.22 -21.22
CA HIS A 49 -16.92 1.60 -20.74
C HIS A 49 -16.49 2.58 -21.83
N ALA A 50 -17.20 3.71 -21.90
CA ALA A 50 -16.80 4.85 -22.72
C ALA A 50 -15.70 5.66 -22.02
N LEU A 51 -14.72 6.11 -22.80
CA LEU A 51 -13.64 7.00 -22.37
C LEU A 51 -13.60 8.21 -23.28
N ASP A 52 -13.36 9.39 -22.71
CA ASP A 52 -13.00 10.55 -23.52
C ASP A 52 -11.58 10.45 -24.09
N GLU A 53 -11.20 11.39 -24.97
CA GLU A 53 -9.86 11.45 -25.58
C GLU A 53 -8.73 11.55 -24.55
N ALA A 54 -9.04 12.07 -23.36
CA ALA A 54 -8.12 12.28 -22.28
C ALA A 54 -8.01 11.06 -21.34
N GLY A 55 -8.78 10.00 -21.59
CA GLY A 55 -8.82 8.77 -20.80
C GLY A 55 -9.70 8.85 -19.55
N LEU A 56 -10.66 9.78 -19.50
CA LEU A 56 -11.63 9.88 -18.40
C LEU A 56 -12.68 8.76 -18.52
N VAL A 57 -12.81 7.96 -17.45
CA VAL A 57 -13.86 6.95 -17.30
C VAL A 57 -14.86 7.45 -16.26
N ARG A 58 -16.15 7.41 -16.59
CA ARG A 58 -17.24 7.58 -15.62
C ARG A 58 -17.76 6.21 -15.20
N LEU A 59 -17.85 5.99 -13.90
CA LEU A 59 -18.22 4.70 -13.31
C LEU A 59 -19.61 4.84 -12.68
N SER A 60 -20.58 4.12 -13.24
CA SER A 60 -21.91 4.03 -12.65
C SER A 60 -21.85 3.39 -11.25
N PRO A 61 -22.82 3.69 -10.37
CA PRO A 61 -22.88 3.08 -9.04
C PRO A 61 -22.79 1.55 -9.04
N HIS A 62 -23.51 0.89 -9.95
CA HIS A 62 -23.52 -0.57 -10.01
C HIS A 62 -22.15 -1.16 -10.35
N VAL A 63 -21.35 -0.53 -11.22
CA VAL A 63 -20.00 -1.01 -11.56
C VAL A 63 -19.10 -0.99 -10.33
N VAL A 64 -19.18 0.08 -9.53
CA VAL A 64 -18.39 0.22 -8.30
C VAL A 64 -18.83 -0.81 -7.27
N GLU A 65 -20.14 -0.95 -7.06
CA GLU A 65 -20.73 -1.91 -6.12
C GLU A 65 -20.43 -3.36 -6.48
N ASP A 66 -20.51 -3.72 -7.76
CA ASP A 66 -20.16 -5.05 -8.27
C ASP A 66 -18.68 -5.35 -7.99
N ALA A 67 -17.79 -4.39 -8.23
CA ALA A 67 -16.36 -4.53 -7.95
C ALA A 67 -16.07 -4.73 -6.45
N ILE A 68 -16.76 -3.99 -5.58
CA ILE A 68 -16.66 -4.18 -4.12
C ILE A 68 -17.12 -5.59 -3.72
N ARG A 69 -18.23 -6.07 -4.27
CA ARG A 69 -18.75 -7.43 -3.98
C ARG A 69 -17.83 -8.55 -4.44
N CYS A 70 -17.13 -8.37 -5.56
CA CYS A 70 -16.14 -9.32 -6.06
C CYS A 70 -14.82 -9.31 -5.26
N THR A 71 -14.60 -8.32 -4.41
CA THR A 71 -13.35 -8.17 -3.65
C THR A 71 -13.35 -9.11 -2.43
N PRO A 72 -12.28 -9.90 -2.21
CA PRO A 72 -12.20 -10.78 -1.05
C PRO A 72 -12.18 -9.97 0.26
N ARG A 73 -13.05 -10.33 1.21
CA ARG A 73 -13.11 -9.68 2.54
C ARG A 73 -11.86 -9.96 3.38
N ARG A 74 -11.16 -11.07 3.09
CA ARG A 74 -9.94 -11.50 3.77
C ARG A 74 -8.98 -12.17 2.80
N TYR A 75 -7.69 -11.96 3.00
CA TYR A 75 -6.63 -12.67 2.30
C TYR A 75 -5.38 -12.74 3.18
N THR A 76 -4.45 -13.62 2.85
CA THR A 76 -3.20 -13.76 3.61
C THR A 76 -2.03 -13.25 2.79
N ARG A 77 -1.25 -12.32 3.35
CA ARG A 77 0.07 -11.95 2.84
C ARG A 77 1.09 -12.91 3.46
N GLN A 78 1.73 -13.70 2.60
CA GLN A 78 2.62 -14.77 3.04
C GLN A 78 4.01 -14.25 3.39
N GLY A 79 4.52 -14.68 4.54
CA GLY A 79 5.93 -14.53 4.89
C GLY A 79 6.76 -15.71 4.35
N LYS A 80 8.07 -15.72 4.64
CA LYS A 80 8.94 -16.87 4.34
C LYS A 80 8.56 -18.13 5.11
N SER A 81 7.81 -17.98 6.21
CA SER A 81 7.22 -19.09 6.95
C SER A 81 5.83 -18.70 7.40
N ARG A 82 4.97 -19.69 7.64
CA ARG A 82 3.58 -19.47 8.11
C ARG A 82 3.50 -18.70 9.44
N ALA A 83 4.55 -18.75 10.26
CA ALA A 83 4.63 -18.00 11.52
C ALA A 83 4.75 -16.48 11.31
N LEU A 84 5.06 -16.04 10.08
CA LEU A 84 5.21 -14.64 9.69
C LEU A 84 4.08 -14.18 8.76
N ASP A 85 3.06 -15.01 8.52
CA ASP A 85 1.92 -14.65 7.69
C ASP A 85 1.12 -13.51 8.33
N VAL A 86 0.60 -12.62 7.49
CA VAL A 86 -0.26 -11.50 7.88
C VAL A 86 -1.64 -11.69 7.28
N HIS A 87 -2.67 -11.73 8.11
CA HIS A 87 -4.05 -11.94 7.68
C HIS A 87 -4.76 -10.60 7.52
N MET A 88 -4.98 -10.17 6.28
CA MET A 88 -5.63 -8.90 5.99
C MET A 88 -7.15 -9.04 6.13
N GLY A 89 -7.79 -8.10 6.85
CA GLY A 89 -9.25 -8.08 7.05
C GLY A 89 -9.77 -8.97 8.20
N ASP A 90 -8.88 -9.49 9.05
CA ASP A 90 -9.25 -10.25 10.26
C ASP A 90 -9.56 -9.36 11.48
N GLY A 91 -9.29 -8.06 11.40
CA GLY A 91 -9.40 -7.10 12.51
C GLY A 91 -8.10 -6.94 13.33
N GLY A 92 -7.02 -7.63 12.94
CA GLY A 92 -5.69 -7.49 13.49
C GLY A 92 -4.99 -6.22 13.04
N LEU A 93 -4.12 -5.70 13.91
CA LEU A 93 -3.25 -4.57 13.61
C LEU A 93 -1.88 -5.10 13.18
N TYR A 94 -1.53 -4.89 11.92
CA TYR A 94 -0.22 -5.23 11.37
C TYR A 94 0.49 -3.95 10.93
N ILE A 95 1.68 -3.72 11.49
CA ILE A 95 2.45 -2.50 11.25
C ILE A 95 3.60 -2.84 10.31
N GLY A 96 3.77 -2.03 9.27
CA GLY A 96 4.89 -2.13 8.34
C GLY A 96 5.98 -1.11 8.63
N VAL A 97 7.10 -1.24 7.92
CA VAL A 97 8.07 -0.14 7.83
C VAL A 97 7.46 1.02 7.02
N GLY A 98 7.80 2.26 7.37
CA GLY A 98 7.33 3.44 6.63
C GLY A 98 7.76 3.39 5.16
N SER A 99 7.00 3.98 4.23
CA SER A 99 7.08 3.73 2.77
C SER A 99 7.88 4.78 1.98
N LEU A 100 8.96 4.35 1.32
CA LEU A 100 9.79 5.07 0.34
C LEU A 100 10.40 6.43 0.77
N PRO A 101 10.90 6.61 2.01
CA PRO A 101 11.62 7.83 2.36
C PRO A 101 12.87 8.02 1.47
N LEU A 102 13.07 9.24 0.98
CA LEU A 102 14.21 9.58 0.11
C LEU A 102 15.48 9.96 0.89
N TYR A 103 15.33 10.20 2.20
CA TYR A 103 16.36 10.75 3.06
C TYR A 103 16.47 9.95 4.36
N VAL A 104 17.65 10.00 4.97
CA VAL A 104 17.95 9.46 6.29
C VAL A 104 18.39 10.59 7.19
N VAL A 105 17.87 10.61 8.42
CA VAL A 105 18.38 11.46 9.49
C VAL A 105 19.40 10.66 10.28
N GLU A 106 20.63 11.16 10.37
CA GLU A 106 21.76 10.47 10.99
C GLU A 106 22.45 11.39 12.00
N TRP A 107 22.85 10.82 13.14
CA TRP A 107 23.65 11.53 14.13
C TRP A 107 25.12 11.55 13.71
N LYS A 108 25.74 12.73 13.67
CA LYS A 108 27.15 12.94 13.29
C LYS A 108 28.10 13.16 14.46
N GLY A 109 27.62 13.04 15.71
CA GLY A 109 28.42 13.36 16.91
C GLY A 109 28.18 14.78 17.44
N SER A 110 27.94 15.73 16.54
CA SER A 110 27.66 17.15 16.87
C SER A 110 26.20 17.56 16.66
N GLY A 111 25.39 16.69 16.03
CA GLY A 111 24.02 17.01 15.63
C GLY A 111 23.40 15.93 14.75
N TYR A 112 22.10 16.08 14.48
CA TYR A 112 21.40 15.28 13.48
C TYR A 112 21.44 15.98 12.13
N GLU A 113 21.81 15.24 11.09
CA GLU A 113 21.85 15.73 9.72
C GLU A 113 20.98 14.86 8.82
N ARG A 114 20.31 15.52 7.86
CA ARG A 114 19.56 14.84 6.81
C ARG A 114 20.46 14.62 5.61
N ARG A 115 20.57 13.38 5.15
CA ARG A 115 21.30 13.01 3.93
C ARG A 115 20.46 12.13 3.02
N ASP A 116 20.92 11.96 1.79
CA ASP A 116 20.31 11.03 0.85
C ASP A 116 20.40 9.59 1.36
N ALA A 117 19.34 8.83 1.14
CA ALA A 117 19.32 7.42 1.43
C ALA A 117 20.17 6.65 0.41
N THR A 118 20.88 5.64 0.90
CA THR A 118 21.75 4.77 0.11
C THR A 118 21.21 3.34 0.04
N ARG A 119 21.75 2.53 -0.86
CA ARG A 119 21.48 1.09 -0.93
C ARG A 119 21.85 0.40 0.39
N ALA A 120 22.91 0.87 1.06
CA ALA A 120 23.29 0.35 2.37
C ALA A 120 22.21 0.64 3.43
N ASP A 121 21.62 1.84 3.43
CA ASP A 121 20.51 2.18 4.33
C ASP A 121 19.29 1.30 4.06
N MET A 122 18.94 1.06 2.79
CA MET A 122 17.86 0.18 2.40
C MET A 122 18.03 -1.24 2.98
N VAL A 123 19.25 -1.79 2.93
CA VAL A 123 19.56 -3.09 3.55
C VAL A 123 19.47 -3.03 5.07
N ARG A 124 20.05 -1.99 5.69
CA ARG A 124 20.02 -1.81 7.16
C ARG A 124 18.60 -1.70 7.69
N PHE A 125 17.77 -0.84 7.10
CA PHE A 125 16.37 -0.69 7.49
C PHE A 125 15.53 -1.92 7.17
N GLY A 126 15.84 -2.65 6.11
CA GLY A 126 15.23 -3.96 5.83
C GLY A 126 15.46 -4.94 6.97
N ARG A 127 16.73 -5.10 7.40
CA ARG A 127 17.09 -5.99 8.52
C ARG A 127 16.51 -5.52 9.85
N LEU A 128 16.53 -4.20 10.11
CA LEU A 128 15.95 -3.63 11.32
C LEU A 128 14.44 -3.91 11.39
N GLY A 129 13.73 -3.67 10.28
CA GLY A 129 12.31 -3.95 10.15
C GLY A 129 12.01 -5.43 10.37
N ASP A 130 12.83 -6.32 9.80
CA ASP A 130 12.69 -7.77 9.94
C ASP A 130 12.95 -8.26 11.38
N ALA A 131 13.95 -7.71 12.07
CA ALA A 131 14.28 -8.08 13.44
C ALA A 131 13.26 -7.55 14.48
N CYS A 132 12.50 -6.50 14.17
CA CYS A 132 11.56 -5.88 15.12
C CYS A 132 10.24 -6.67 15.19
N ALA A 133 9.98 -7.36 16.31
CA ALA A 133 8.78 -8.20 16.48
C ALA A 133 7.44 -7.45 16.32
N ASN A 134 7.42 -6.14 16.59
CA ASN A 134 6.22 -5.31 16.47
C ASN A 134 5.93 -4.83 15.05
N LEU A 135 6.86 -5.06 14.12
CA LEU A 135 6.65 -4.80 12.70
C LEU A 135 6.35 -6.13 12.03
N ALA A 136 5.16 -6.28 11.45
CA ALA A 136 4.74 -7.53 10.82
C ALA A 136 4.99 -7.53 9.31
N ILE A 137 5.17 -6.36 8.70
CA ILE A 137 5.32 -6.21 7.25
C ILE A 137 6.68 -5.58 6.93
N GLY A 138 7.37 -6.18 5.96
CA GLY A 138 8.76 -5.88 5.66
C GLY A 138 9.01 -5.09 4.39
N ASN A 139 8.02 -4.55 3.68
CA ASN A 139 8.25 -3.73 2.49
C ASN A 139 8.16 -2.22 2.77
N GLY A 140 8.79 -1.43 1.91
CA GLY A 140 8.62 0.04 1.91
C GLY A 140 9.81 0.83 2.44
N GLN A 141 10.98 0.26 2.65
CA GLN A 141 12.18 0.97 3.11
C GLN A 141 12.52 2.21 2.26
N VAL A 142 13.59 2.90 2.64
CA VAL A 142 14.11 4.03 1.86
C VAL A 142 14.26 3.74 0.36
N LYS A 143 14.07 4.79 -0.45
CA LYS A 143 14.48 4.79 -1.85
C LYS A 143 15.96 5.17 -1.94
N PRO A 144 16.85 4.25 -2.33
CA PRO A 144 18.27 4.57 -2.46
C PRO A 144 18.49 5.50 -3.66
N LYS A 145 19.22 6.61 -3.46
CA LYS A 145 19.57 7.56 -4.52
C LYS A 145 20.90 7.24 -5.22
N ASP A 146 21.70 6.35 -4.65
CA ASP A 146 22.92 5.79 -5.22
C ASP A 146 22.66 4.61 -6.18
N VAL A 147 21.39 4.33 -6.50
CA VAL A 147 20.97 3.27 -7.43
C VAL A 147 20.21 3.91 -8.59
N PRO A 148 20.54 3.58 -9.86
CA PRO A 148 19.80 4.11 -11.00
C PRO A 148 18.32 3.69 -10.97
N ASP A 149 17.41 4.64 -11.21
CA ASP A 149 15.95 4.42 -11.16
C ASP A 149 15.51 3.23 -12.04
N ARG A 150 16.15 3.04 -13.19
CA ARG A 150 15.85 1.93 -14.11
C ARG A 150 16.00 0.53 -13.50
N VAL A 151 16.77 0.38 -12.42
CA VAL A 151 17.05 -0.93 -11.77
C VAL A 151 16.66 -0.97 -10.29
N VAL A 152 16.14 0.13 -9.73
CA VAL A 152 15.85 0.23 -8.28
C VAL A 152 14.87 -0.84 -7.80
N HIS A 153 13.89 -1.21 -8.63
CA HIS A 153 12.93 -2.28 -8.34
C HIS A 153 13.60 -3.65 -8.17
N ALA A 154 14.57 -3.99 -9.02
CA ALA A 154 15.32 -5.24 -8.91
C ALA A 154 16.19 -5.25 -7.65
N ILE A 155 16.73 -4.09 -7.26
CA ILE A 155 17.52 -3.92 -6.03
C ILE A 155 16.64 -4.05 -4.78
N TRP A 156 15.43 -3.49 -4.78
CA TRP A 156 14.44 -3.72 -3.71
C TRP A 156 14.06 -5.19 -3.59
N ASN A 157 13.73 -5.85 -4.71
CA ASN A 157 13.39 -7.27 -4.70
C ASN A 157 14.54 -8.12 -4.19
N GLN A 158 15.78 -7.83 -4.60
CA GLN A 158 16.97 -8.49 -4.08
C GLN A 158 17.09 -8.30 -2.56
N ASN A 159 16.83 -7.08 -2.05
CA ASN A 159 16.88 -6.80 -0.63
C ASN A 159 15.81 -7.59 0.14
N ALA A 160 14.57 -7.57 -0.35
CA ALA A 160 13.46 -8.31 0.23
C ALA A 160 13.78 -9.81 0.34
N VAL A 161 14.19 -10.43 -0.77
CA VAL A 161 14.52 -11.86 -0.80
C VAL A 161 15.70 -12.20 0.13
N LYS A 162 16.74 -11.37 0.19
CA LYS A 162 17.96 -11.70 0.95
C LYS A 162 17.90 -11.35 2.42
N ASN A 163 17.20 -10.29 2.81
CA ASN A 163 17.33 -9.69 4.14
C ASN A 163 16.02 -9.65 4.94
N ILE A 164 14.90 -10.08 4.37
CA ILE A 164 13.58 -9.92 4.98
C ILE A 164 12.83 -11.25 4.92
N ALA A 165 12.33 -11.72 6.06
CA ALA A 165 11.51 -12.92 6.17
C ALA A 165 10.01 -12.61 6.23
N LYS A 166 9.66 -11.40 6.68
CA LYS A 166 8.27 -10.91 6.70
C LYS A 166 7.71 -10.70 5.29
N PRO A 167 6.38 -10.66 5.13
CA PRO A 167 5.74 -10.36 3.85
C PRO A 167 6.23 -9.03 3.29
N THR A 168 6.54 -9.02 1.98
CA THR A 168 6.98 -7.84 1.22
C THR A 168 6.07 -7.53 0.04
#